data_AF-D7EZ48-F1
#
_entry.id   AF-D7EZ48-F1
#
_cell.length_a   1.000
_cell.length_b   1.000
_cell.length_c   1.000
_cell.angle_alpha   90.00
_cell.angle_beta   90.00
_cell.angle_gamma   90.00
#
_symmetry.space_group_name_H-M   'P 1'
#
loop_
_entity.id
_entity.type
_entity.pdbx_description
1 polymer ?
#
loop_
_entity_poly.entity_id
_entity_poly.type
_entity_poly.pdbx_seq_one_letter_code
_entity_poly.pdbx_strand_id
1 'polypeptide(L)'
;LTLVHLTFLHETGSNNPLGIPSDCDKIPFHPYYTTKDILGFALMLSLLASLALFSPNLLGDPENFTPANPLVTPPHIKPEWYFLFAYAILRSIPNKLGGVLALAASILVLFLLPLLHTSKLRSMTFRPLSQILFWSLVANVLVLTWVGS
;
A
#
# COMPACT_ATOMS: atom_id res chain seq x y z
N LEU A 1 -14.44 -9.94 6.66
CA LEU A 1 -13.10 -10.22 6.09
C LEU A 1 -11.97 -10.03 7.11
N THR A 2 -11.93 -8.91 7.84
CA THR A 2 -10.89 -8.64 8.87
C THR A 2 -10.83 -9.70 9.97
N LEU A 3 -11.98 -10.13 10.51
CA LEU A 3 -12.02 -11.21 11.50
C LEU A 3 -11.45 -12.52 10.94
N VAL A 4 -11.82 -12.89 9.71
CA VAL A 4 -11.29 -14.09 9.03
C VAL A 4 -9.77 -13.97 8.80
N HIS A 5 -9.29 -12.78 8.44
CA HIS A 5 -7.86 -12.52 8.32
C HIS A 5 -7.14 -12.73 9.67
N LEU A 6 -7.68 -12.20 10.77
CA LEU A 6 -7.10 -12.35 12.10
C LEU A 6 -7.17 -13.79 12.61
N THR A 7 -8.23 -14.54 12.31
CA THR A 7 -8.30 -15.96 12.70
C THR A 7 -7.18 -16.75 12.02
N PHE A 8 -6.95 -16.57 10.71
CA PHE A 8 -5.84 -17.25 10.03
C PHE A 8 -4.46 -16.79 10.54
N LEU A 9 -4.32 -15.52 10.90
CA LEU A 9 -3.09 -15.02 11.52
C LEU A 9 -2.85 -15.66 12.89
N HIS A 10 -3.90 -15.84 13.70
CA HIS A 10 -3.79 -16.42 15.05
C HIS A 10 -3.42 -17.91 15.03
N GLU A 11 -3.79 -18.65 13.98
CA GLU A 11 -3.37 -20.06 13.82
C GLU A 11 -1.84 -20.20 13.71
N THR A 12 -1.16 -19.30 12.99
CA THR A 12 0.30 -19.37 12.81
C THR A 12 1.09 -18.44 13.72
N GLY A 13 0.45 -17.41 14.27
CA GLY A 13 1.09 -16.28 14.91
C GLY A 13 1.76 -15.30 13.94
N SER A 14 2.26 -14.19 14.49
CA SER A 14 2.98 -13.15 13.74
C SER A 14 4.37 -13.60 13.30
N ASN A 15 4.80 -13.16 12.11
CA ASN A 15 6.19 -13.27 11.69
C ASN A 15 7.07 -12.21 12.39
N ASN A 16 8.39 -12.36 12.32
CA ASN A 16 9.37 -11.41 12.86
C ASN A 16 10.40 -10.97 11.79
N PRO A 17 11.19 -9.91 12.04
CA PRO A 17 12.14 -9.38 11.07
C PRO A 17 13.20 -10.38 10.58
N LEU A 18 13.56 -11.37 11.40
CA LEU A 18 14.55 -12.38 11.02
C LEU A 18 13.95 -13.46 10.11
N GLY A 19 12.62 -13.66 10.15
CA GLY A 19 11.92 -14.66 9.35
C GLY A 19 12.16 -16.10 9.79
N ILE A 20 12.67 -16.30 11.01
CA ILE A 20 12.86 -17.60 11.66
C ILE A 20 11.76 -17.82 12.71
N PRO A 21 11.49 -19.06 13.16
CA PRO A 21 10.53 -19.29 14.25
C PRO A 21 10.92 -18.53 15.52
N SER A 22 9.98 -17.82 16.13
CA SER A 22 10.19 -17.04 17.37
C SER A 22 9.59 -17.71 18.61
N ASP A 23 9.27 -19.01 18.54
CA ASP A 23 8.63 -19.74 19.65
C ASP A 23 9.48 -19.76 20.93
N CYS A 24 10.81 -19.67 20.79
CA CYS A 24 11.74 -19.65 21.91
C CYS A 24 11.75 -18.34 22.71
N ASP A 25 11.22 -17.24 22.16
CA ASP A 25 11.28 -15.91 22.76
C ASP A 25 9.96 -15.15 22.56
N LYS A 26 8.86 -15.78 22.98
CA LYS A 26 7.53 -15.17 22.95
C LYS A 26 7.31 -14.33 24.19
N ILE A 27 6.80 -13.11 23.98
CA ILE A 27 6.31 -12.22 25.03
C ILE A 27 4.78 -12.11 24.96
N PRO A 28 4.09 -11.87 26.09
CA PRO A 28 2.65 -11.62 26.07
C PRO A 28 2.32 -10.34 25.30
N PHE A 29 1.14 -10.30 24.67
CA PHE A 29 0.72 -9.13 23.90
C PHE A 29 0.56 -7.88 24.79
N HIS A 30 -0.03 -8.04 25.97
CA HIS A 30 -0.10 -7.02 27.00
C HIS A 30 1.01 -7.26 28.04
N PRO A 31 1.78 -6.24 28.47
CA PRO A 31 1.62 -4.81 28.16
C PRO A 31 2.39 -4.33 26.91
N TYR A 32 3.24 -5.17 26.34
CA TYR A 32 4.27 -4.75 25.38
C TYR A 32 3.71 -4.19 24.07
N TYR A 33 2.90 -4.97 23.34
CA TYR A 33 2.33 -4.53 22.08
C TYR A 33 1.16 -3.58 22.29
N THR A 34 0.38 -3.73 23.37
CA THR A 34 -0.68 -2.77 23.68
C THR A 34 -0.16 -1.34 23.88
N THR A 35 0.95 -1.16 24.59
CA THR A 35 1.53 0.18 24.81
C THR A 35 2.15 0.73 23.53
N LYS A 36 2.81 -0.12 22.75
CA LYS A 36 3.34 0.24 21.41
C LYS A 36 2.23 0.66 20.45
N ASP A 37 1.10 -0.05 20.44
CA ASP A 37 -0.04 0.24 19.57
C ASP A 37 -0.71 1.55 19.97
N ILE A 38 -0.88 1.82 21.27
CA ILE A 38 -1.39 3.12 21.77
C ILE A 38 -0.51 4.28 21.29
N LEU A 39 0.82 4.13 21.35
CA LEU A 39 1.74 5.13 20.80
C LEU A 39 1.55 5.30 19.29
N GLY A 40 1.44 4.20 18.54
CA GLY A 40 1.17 4.23 17.11
C GLY A 40 -0.14 4.94 16.76
N PHE A 41 -1.22 4.67 17.49
CA PHE A 41 -2.50 5.35 17.33
C PHE A 41 -2.41 6.84 17.66
N ALA A 42 -1.70 7.21 18.73
CA ALA A 42 -1.50 8.61 19.10
C ALA A 42 -0.79 9.40 17.98
N LEU A 43 0.24 8.81 17.35
CA LEU A 43 0.95 9.41 16.22
C LEU A 43 0.09 9.46 14.95
N MET A 44 -0.66 8.41 14.65
CA MET A 44 -1.57 8.39 13.49
C MET A 44 -2.66 9.46 13.63
N LEU A 45 -3.29 9.55 14.81
CA LEU A 45 -4.35 10.53 15.07
C LEU A 45 -3.83 11.96 15.09
N SER A 46 -2.62 12.21 15.60
CA SER A 46 -2.04 13.55 15.57
C SER A 46 -1.76 14.01 14.13
N LEU A 47 -1.23 13.12 13.27
CA LEU A 47 -1.04 13.41 11.85
C LEU A 47 -2.38 13.66 11.15
N LEU A 48 -3.39 12.81 11.36
CA LEU A 48 -4.73 12.98 10.79
C LEU A 48 -5.37 14.29 11.25
N ALA A 49 -5.31 14.60 12.54
CA ALA A 49 -5.84 15.85 13.08
C ALA A 49 -5.11 17.06 12.49
N SER A 50 -3.78 16.99 12.32
CA SER A 50 -3.01 18.07 11.72
C SER A 50 -3.43 18.33 10.26
N LEU A 51 -3.62 17.27 9.46
CA LEU A 51 -4.13 17.38 8.10
C LEU A 51 -5.53 18.00 8.10
N ALA A 52 -6.46 17.46 8.89
CA ALA A 52 -7.86 17.90 8.91
C ALA A 52 -8.04 19.34 9.41
N LEU A 53 -7.27 19.76 10.41
CA LEU A 53 -7.41 21.08 11.03
C LEU A 53 -6.63 22.17 10.31
N PHE A 54 -5.41 21.88 9.83
CA PHE A 54 -4.55 22.89 9.21
C PHE A 54 -4.60 22.89 7.68
N SER A 55 -4.90 21.76 7.03
CA SER A 55 -4.83 21.64 5.57
C SER A 55 -5.81 20.60 4.99
N PRO A 56 -7.13 20.71 5.25
CA PRO A 56 -8.11 19.66 4.93
C PRO A 56 -8.19 19.31 3.45
N ASN A 57 -7.89 20.27 2.56
CA ASN A 57 -7.98 20.09 1.11
C ASN A 57 -6.62 19.76 0.45
N LEU A 58 -5.54 19.55 1.23
CA LEU A 58 -4.19 19.34 0.67
C LEU A 58 -4.09 18.12 -0.24
N LEU A 59 -4.84 17.06 0.07
CA LEU A 59 -4.83 15.79 -0.69
C LEU A 59 -6.03 15.66 -1.65
N GLY A 60 -6.87 16.70 -1.76
CA GLY A 60 -8.07 16.72 -2.61
C GLY A 60 -7.84 17.43 -3.93
N ASP A 61 -8.78 17.25 -4.87
CA ASP A 61 -8.79 17.96 -6.15
C ASP A 61 -9.79 19.13 -6.10
N PRO A 62 -9.38 20.37 -6.43
CA PRO A 62 -10.28 21.52 -6.49
C PRO A 62 -11.48 21.33 -7.44
N GLU A 63 -11.34 20.53 -8.49
CA GLU A 63 -12.43 20.29 -9.46
C GLU A 63 -13.64 19.61 -8.81
N ASN A 64 -13.44 18.84 -7.73
CA ASN A 64 -14.51 18.16 -6.99
C ASN A 64 -15.40 19.09 -6.18
N PHE A 65 -15.07 20.38 -6.05
CA PHE A 65 -15.97 21.38 -5.46
C PHE A 65 -16.99 21.94 -6.46
N THR A 66 -16.81 21.68 -7.76
CA THR A 66 -17.81 22.04 -8.78
C THR A 66 -18.83 20.90 -8.95
N PRO A 67 -20.15 21.21 -9.04
CA PRO A 67 -21.14 20.17 -9.30
C PRO A 67 -20.89 19.45 -10.62
N ALA A 68 -21.09 18.14 -10.63
CA ALA A 68 -20.83 17.31 -11.81
C ALA A 68 -21.70 17.75 -13.01
N ASN A 69 -21.07 17.93 -14.16
CA ASN A 69 -21.74 18.20 -15.43
C ASN A 69 -21.44 17.08 -16.45
N PRO A 70 -22.42 16.25 -16.83
CA PRO A 70 -22.18 15.12 -17.73
C PRO A 70 -21.80 15.54 -19.16
N LEU A 71 -22.02 16.80 -19.53
CA LEU A 71 -21.73 17.32 -20.88
C LEU A 71 -20.34 17.96 -20.99
N VAL A 72 -19.65 18.17 -19.87
CA VAL A 72 -18.36 18.89 -19.83
C VAL A 72 -17.36 18.08 -19.03
N THR A 73 -16.29 17.64 -19.69
CA THR A 73 -15.15 17.00 -19.04
C THR A 73 -14.14 18.06 -18.62
N PRO A 74 -13.65 18.04 -17.37
CA PRO A 74 -12.55 18.90 -16.96
C PRO A 74 -11.27 18.63 -17.78
N PRO A 75 -10.40 19.64 -17.96
CA PRO A 75 -9.23 19.54 -18.82
C PRO A 75 -8.17 18.53 -18.32
N HIS A 76 -8.04 18.34 -17.00
CA HIS A 76 -7.03 17.46 -16.41
C HIS A 76 -7.63 16.43 -15.44
N ILE A 77 -8.58 15.62 -15.93
CA ILE A 77 -9.21 14.58 -15.13
C ILE A 77 -8.21 13.52 -14.66
N LYS A 78 -8.18 13.29 -13.34
CA LYS A 78 -7.35 12.29 -12.67
C LYS A 78 -8.09 11.73 -11.45
N PRO A 79 -7.77 10.49 -11.03
CA PRO A 79 -8.30 9.95 -9.80
C PRO A 79 -7.56 10.53 -8.58
N GLU A 80 -8.00 10.16 -7.38
CA GLU A 80 -7.32 10.49 -6.15
C GLU A 80 -5.88 9.93 -6.11
N TRP A 81 -5.03 10.58 -5.32
CA TRP A 81 -3.58 10.36 -5.32
C TRP A 81 -3.16 8.89 -5.13
N TYR A 82 -3.90 8.12 -4.33
CA TYR A 82 -3.61 6.71 -4.03
C TYR A 82 -3.92 5.76 -5.19
N PHE A 83 -4.62 6.21 -6.24
CA PHE A 83 -4.85 5.44 -7.46
C PHE A 83 -3.93 5.85 -8.62
N LEU A 84 -3.13 6.91 -8.48
CA LEU A 84 -2.34 7.45 -9.58
C LEU A 84 -1.33 6.46 -10.16
N PHE A 85 -0.74 5.58 -9.34
CA PHE A 85 0.19 4.56 -9.84
C PHE A 85 -0.50 3.59 -10.82
N ALA A 86 -1.73 3.16 -10.52
CA ALA A 86 -2.49 2.26 -11.37
C ALA A 86 -3.03 3.00 -12.60
N TYR A 87 -3.41 4.27 -12.45
CA TYR A 87 -3.81 5.14 -13.55
C TYR A 87 -2.66 5.37 -14.55
N ALA A 88 -1.43 5.54 -14.07
CA ALA A 88 -0.25 5.62 -14.93
C ALA A 88 -0.04 4.32 -15.73
N ILE A 89 -0.20 3.16 -15.09
CA ILE A 89 -0.13 1.85 -15.77
C ILE A 89 -1.21 1.73 -16.86
N LEU A 90 -2.45 2.13 -16.54
CA LEU A 90 -3.57 2.12 -17.50
C LEU A 90 -3.26 2.95 -18.75
N ARG A 91 -2.75 4.18 -18.58
CA ARG A 91 -2.43 5.11 -19.68
C ARG A 91 -1.17 4.73 -20.46
N SER A 92 -0.28 3.92 -19.89
CA SER A 92 0.96 3.52 -20.54
C SER A 92 0.75 2.56 -21.72
N ILE A 93 -0.43 1.92 -21.80
CA ILE A 93 -0.74 0.94 -22.86
C ILE A 93 -1.69 1.58 -23.88
N PRO A 94 -1.28 1.76 -25.15
CA PRO A 94 -2.11 2.39 -26.20
C PRO A 94 -3.18 1.42 -26.76
N ASN A 95 -3.83 0.65 -25.88
CA ASN A 95 -4.92 -0.26 -26.21
C ASN A 95 -5.92 -0.29 -25.04
N LYS A 96 -7.21 -0.09 -25.32
CA LYS A 96 -8.25 -0.01 -24.28
C LYS A 96 -8.35 -1.29 -23.45
N LEU A 97 -8.39 -2.46 -24.09
CA LEU A 97 -8.48 -3.75 -23.40
C LEU A 97 -7.17 -4.05 -22.64
N GLY A 98 -6.03 -3.83 -23.30
CA GLY A 98 -4.70 -4.05 -22.72
C GLY A 98 -4.47 -3.21 -21.46
N GLY A 99 -4.84 -1.93 -21.50
CA GLY A 99 -4.77 -1.04 -20.34
C GLY A 99 -5.60 -1.57 -19.16
N VAL A 100 -6.87 -1.92 -19.40
CA VAL A 100 -7.76 -2.43 -18.33
C VAL A 100 -7.23 -3.72 -17.73
N LEU A 101 -6.73 -4.64 -18.57
CA LEU A 101 -6.11 -5.88 -18.11
C LEU A 101 -4.85 -5.62 -17.28
N ALA A 102 -4.01 -4.66 -17.68
CA ALA A 102 -2.81 -4.30 -16.94
C ALA A 102 -3.12 -3.63 -15.60
N LEU A 103 -4.14 -2.76 -15.54
CA LEU A 103 -4.62 -2.17 -14.29
C LEU A 103 -5.09 -3.28 -13.32
N ALA A 104 -5.91 -4.23 -13.79
CA ALA A 104 -6.33 -5.36 -12.97
C ALA A 104 -5.13 -6.22 -12.54
N ALA A 105 -4.20 -6.50 -13.46
CA ALA A 105 -3.00 -7.27 -13.18
C ALA A 105 -2.09 -6.60 -12.15
N SER A 106 -2.03 -5.27 -12.10
CA SER A 106 -1.21 -4.52 -11.12
C SER A 106 -1.56 -4.82 -9.66
N ILE A 107 -2.82 -5.21 -9.39
CA ILE A 107 -3.30 -5.63 -8.07
C ILE A 107 -3.26 -7.15 -7.95
N LEU A 108 -3.73 -7.87 -8.97
CA LEU A 108 -3.82 -9.34 -8.93
C LEU A 108 -2.45 -10.03 -8.87
N VAL A 109 -1.38 -9.38 -9.34
CA VAL A 109 -0.01 -9.90 -9.23
C VAL A 109 0.40 -10.18 -7.78
N LEU A 110 -0.22 -9.51 -6.79
CA LEU A 110 0.03 -9.76 -5.37
C LEU A 110 -0.29 -11.21 -4.97
N PHE A 111 -1.27 -11.85 -5.61
CA PHE A 111 -1.60 -13.26 -5.35
C PHE A 111 -0.54 -14.24 -5.88
N LEU A 112 0.30 -13.81 -6.84
CA LEU A 112 1.40 -14.62 -7.35
C LEU A 112 2.65 -14.58 -6.47
N LEU A 113 2.75 -13.61 -5.54
CA LEU A 113 3.95 -13.45 -4.70
C LEU A 113 4.38 -14.70 -3.94
N PRO A 114 3.47 -15.49 -3.30
CA PRO A 114 3.87 -16.72 -2.64
C PRO A 114 4.43 -17.77 -3.60
N LEU A 115 3.92 -17.83 -4.84
CA LEU A 115 4.34 -18.79 -5.87
C LEU A 115 5.68 -18.39 -6.51
N LEU A 116 5.97 -17.09 -6.55
CA LEU A 116 7.21 -16.54 -7.11
C LEU A 116 8.36 -16.52 -6.09
N HIS A 117 8.14 -16.97 -4.85
CA HIS A 117 9.18 -16.97 -3.82
C HIS A 117 10.21 -18.09 -4.09
N THR A 118 11.42 -17.72 -4.51
CA THR A 118 12.49 -18.66 -4.85
C THR A 118 13.56 -18.82 -3.76
N SER A 119 13.57 -17.95 -2.75
CA SER A 119 14.62 -17.95 -1.74
C SER A 119 14.41 -19.04 -0.70
N LYS A 120 15.52 -19.50 -0.12
CA LYS A 120 15.48 -20.37 1.08
C LYS A 120 15.22 -19.59 2.37
N LEU A 121 15.42 -18.26 2.35
CA LEU A 121 15.19 -17.38 3.49
C LEU A 121 13.87 -16.63 3.33
N ARG A 122 13.00 -16.73 4.34
CA ARG A 122 11.67 -16.10 4.34
C ARG A 122 11.76 -14.57 4.31
N SER A 123 12.60 -13.97 5.16
CA SER A 123 12.76 -12.52 5.27
C SER A 123 13.81 -11.96 4.31
N MET A 124 13.71 -10.67 3.98
CA MET A 124 14.71 -9.95 3.18
C MET A 124 15.88 -9.40 4.00
N THR A 125 15.84 -9.46 5.34
CA THR A 125 16.86 -8.90 6.24
C THR A 125 18.28 -9.34 5.90
N PHE A 126 18.48 -10.60 5.50
CA PHE A 126 19.78 -11.15 5.13
C PHE A 126 19.96 -11.34 3.62
N ARG A 127 19.21 -10.58 2.79
CA ARG A 127 19.21 -10.69 1.33
C ARG A 127 19.48 -9.32 0.67
N PRO A 128 20.74 -8.85 0.61
CA PRO A 128 21.06 -7.50 0.14
C PRO A 128 20.52 -7.18 -1.26
N LEU A 129 20.67 -8.10 -2.22
CA LEU A 129 20.15 -7.93 -3.58
C LEU A 129 18.61 -7.79 -3.59
N SER A 130 17.90 -8.56 -2.78
CA SER A 130 16.44 -8.47 -2.69
C SER A 130 15.98 -7.18 -2.02
N GLN A 131 16.73 -6.64 -1.05
CA GLN A 131 16.44 -5.33 -0.46
C GLN A 131 16.60 -4.20 -1.48
N ILE A 132 17.66 -4.21 -2.29
CA ILE A 132 17.85 -3.22 -3.35
C ILE A 132 16.69 -3.29 -4.35
N LEU A 133 16.30 -4.50 -4.78
CA LEU A 133 15.16 -4.67 -5.68
C LEU A 133 13.84 -4.20 -5.06
N PHE A 134 13.61 -4.48 -3.76
CA PHE A 134 12.43 -3.99 -3.05
C PHE A 134 12.37 -2.46 -3.02
N TRP A 135 13.48 -1.79 -2.69
CA TRP A 135 13.53 -0.33 -2.69
C TRP A 135 13.41 0.26 -4.09
N SER A 136 13.95 -0.41 -5.11
CA SER A 136 13.74 -0.03 -6.51
C SER A 136 12.26 -0.14 -6.91
N LEU A 137 11.53 -1.15 -6.42
CA LEU A 137 10.09 -1.29 -6.64
C LEU A 137 9.32 -0.15 -5.95
N VAL A 138 9.64 0.16 -4.69
CA VAL A 138 9.02 1.29 -3.96
C VAL A 138 9.25 2.60 -4.70
N ALA A 139 10.50 2.87 -5.13
CA ALA A 139 10.83 4.06 -5.91
C ALA A 139 10.05 4.10 -7.23
N ASN A 140 9.91 2.96 -7.92
CA ASN A 140 9.12 2.89 -9.16
C ASN A 140 7.63 3.20 -8.92
N VAL A 141 7.02 2.69 -7.83
CA VAL A 141 5.63 3.03 -7.49
C VAL A 141 5.45 4.53 -7.20
N LEU A 142 6.44 5.16 -6.56
CA LEU A 142 6.44 6.62 -6.35
C LEU A 142 6.56 7.38 -7.68
N VAL A 143 7.42 6.93 -8.59
CA VAL A 143 7.53 7.51 -9.94
C VAL A 143 6.23 7.33 -10.72
N LEU A 144 5.57 6.16 -10.65
CA LEU A 144 4.27 5.94 -11.29
C LEU A 144 3.19 6.85 -10.70
N THR A 145 3.19 7.06 -9.38
CA THR A 145 2.29 8.02 -8.73
C THR A 145 2.49 9.44 -9.26
N TRP A 146 3.75 9.85 -9.42
CA TRP A 146 4.10 11.16 -9.96
C TRP A 146 3.75 11.33 -11.44
N VAL A 147 4.03 10.33 -12.29
CA VAL A 147 3.66 10.36 -13.73
C VAL A 147 2.14 10.24 -13.92
N GLY A 148 1.44 9.65 -12.94
CA GLY A 148 -0.01 9.55 -12.93
C GLY A 148 -0.72 10.88 -12.67
N SER A 149 -0.10 11.79 -11.90
CA SER A 149 -0.67 13.10 -11.53
C SER A 149 -0.81 14.07 -12.71
#